data_AF-A0A4U0WHV9-F1
#
_entry.id   AF-A0A4U0WHV9-F1
#
_cell.length_a   1.000
_cell.length_b   1.000
_cell.length_c   1.000
_cell.angle_alpha   90.00
_cell.angle_beta   90.00
_cell.angle_gamma   90.00
#
_symmetry.space_group_name_H-M   'P 1'
#
loop_
_entity.id
_entity.type
_entity.pdbx_description
1 polymer ?
#
loop_
_entity_poly.entity_id
_entity_poly.type
_entity_poly.pdbx_seq_one_letter_code
_entity_poly.pdbx_strand_id
1 'polypeptide(L)'
;MGNAESLPTTAQQQASSLMALPAELRVEIYELVFGRPAGPVDLLHAAAPSNALLLACRQTHNEARALYQDAYRRYWPETDFTIRKTATGEASYRRSTDAQQVVEIDFTQQDLARIRHLRFVLPAHELVQNAE
;
A
#
# COMPACT_ATOMS: atom_id res chain seq x y z
N MET A 1 -20.35 20.55 -56.11
CA MET A 1 -19.12 19.73 -55.97
C MET A 1 -18.38 20.33 -54.79
N GLY A 2 -18.55 19.87 -53.56
CA GLY A 2 -18.39 18.50 -53.09
C GLY A 2 -17.05 18.47 -52.36
N ASN A 3 -17.07 18.36 -51.03
CA ASN A 3 -16.22 17.46 -50.25
C ASN A 3 -16.63 17.57 -48.78
N ALA A 4 -17.15 16.45 -48.28
CA ALA A 4 -17.51 16.24 -46.90
C ALA A 4 -16.23 16.07 -46.08
N GLU A 5 -16.06 16.89 -45.04
CA GLU A 5 -15.08 16.64 -43.99
C GLU A 5 -15.57 15.46 -43.14
N SER A 6 -14.96 14.30 -43.35
CA SER A 6 -15.14 13.12 -42.52
C SER A 6 -14.50 13.33 -41.14
N LEU A 7 -15.34 13.22 -40.10
CA LEU A 7 -14.98 13.14 -38.69
C LEU A 7 -13.93 12.04 -38.45
N PRO A 8 -12.96 12.22 -37.54
CA PRO A 8 -12.08 11.14 -37.14
C PRO A 8 -12.83 10.15 -36.25
N THR A 9 -12.92 8.92 -36.76
CA THR A 9 -12.84 7.62 -36.09
C THR A 9 -13.27 7.58 -34.63
N THR A 10 -14.41 6.91 -34.39
CA THR A 10 -14.76 6.29 -33.11
C THR A 10 -13.55 5.53 -32.54
N ALA A 11 -12.91 6.07 -31.51
CA ALA A 11 -11.93 5.35 -30.72
C ALA A 11 -12.65 4.16 -30.06
N GLN A 12 -12.51 2.98 -30.66
CA GLN A 12 -13.02 1.75 -30.09
C GLN A 12 -12.23 1.51 -28.80
N GLN A 13 -12.85 1.83 -27.65
CA GLN A 13 -12.31 1.52 -26.34
C GLN A 13 -12.05 0.02 -26.30
N GLN A 14 -10.78 -0.37 -26.44
CA GLN A 14 -10.36 -1.75 -26.24
C GLN A 14 -10.73 -2.11 -24.81
N ALA A 15 -11.64 -3.07 -24.66
CA ALA A 15 -11.98 -3.62 -23.35
C ALA A 15 -10.67 -4.10 -22.70
N SER A 16 -10.43 -3.70 -21.45
CA SER A 16 -9.21 -4.10 -20.76
C SER A 16 -9.18 -5.62 -20.60
N SER A 17 -7.99 -6.23 -20.75
CA SER A 17 -7.83 -7.69 -20.65
C SER A 17 -8.33 -8.25 -19.32
N LEU A 18 -8.30 -7.43 -18.25
CA LEU A 18 -8.88 -7.78 -16.95
C LEU A 18 -10.40 -8.00 -17.03
N MET A 19 -11.13 -7.19 -17.81
CA MET A 19 -12.57 -7.32 -17.99
C MET A 19 -12.98 -8.46 -18.93
N ALA A 20 -12.03 -9.05 -19.65
CA ALA A 20 -12.26 -10.25 -20.47
C ALA A 20 -12.24 -11.54 -19.64
N LEU A 21 -11.74 -11.50 -18.40
CA LEU A 21 -11.71 -12.65 -17.49
C LEU A 21 -13.10 -12.94 -16.89
N PRO A 22 -13.41 -14.18 -16.47
CA PRO A 22 -14.55 -14.48 -15.60
C PRO A 22 -14.49 -13.72 -14.26
N ALA A 23 -15.65 -13.57 -13.61
CA ALA A 23 -15.76 -12.80 -12.38
C ALA A 23 -14.92 -13.40 -11.24
N GLU A 24 -14.86 -14.71 -11.17
CA GLU A 24 -14.11 -15.48 -10.18
C GLU A 24 -12.61 -15.15 -10.27
N LEU A 25 -12.05 -15.13 -11.47
CA LEU A 25 -10.63 -14.80 -11.67
C LEU A 25 -10.33 -13.33 -11.36
N ARG A 26 -11.27 -12.42 -11.64
CA ARG A 26 -11.10 -11.00 -11.26
C ARG A 26 -11.08 -10.84 -9.74
N VAL A 27 -11.95 -11.56 -9.02
CA VAL A 27 -12.00 -11.56 -7.55
C VAL A 27 -10.69 -12.06 -6.96
N GLU A 28 -10.16 -13.19 -7.43
CA GLU A 28 -8.87 -13.73 -6.99
C GLU A 28 -7.73 -12.70 -7.19
N ILE A 29 -7.72 -12.00 -8.32
CA ILE A 29 -6.75 -10.92 -8.57
C ILE A 29 -6.92 -9.78 -7.56
N TYR A 30 -8.16 -9.37 -7.26
CA TYR A 30 -8.40 -8.32 -6.27
C TYR A 30 -7.93 -8.72 -4.86
N GLU A 31 -8.14 -9.97 -4.47
CA GLU A 31 -7.67 -10.50 -3.19
C GLU A 31 -6.14 -10.50 -3.10
N LEU A 32 -5.45 -10.84 -4.18
CA LEU A 32 -3.99 -10.75 -4.26
C LEU A 32 -3.50 -9.30 -4.15
N VAL A 33 -4.17 -8.36 -4.81
CA VAL A 33 -3.79 -6.93 -4.79
C VAL A 33 -3.97 -6.30 -3.41
N PHE A 34 -5.06 -6.64 -2.70
CA PHE A 34 -5.31 -6.14 -1.35
C PHE A 34 -4.72 -7.02 -0.25
N GLY A 35 -4.03 -8.09 -0.63
CA GLY A 35 -3.49 -9.08 0.28
C GLY A 35 -2.53 -8.49 1.30
N ARG A 36 -2.47 -9.13 2.47
CA ARG A 36 -1.55 -8.74 3.53
C ARG A 36 -0.11 -9.08 3.12
N PRO A 37 0.89 -8.25 3.50
CA PRO A 37 2.29 -8.66 3.40
C PRO A 37 2.56 -9.96 4.17
N ALA A 38 3.38 -10.82 3.60
CA ALA A 38 3.72 -12.14 4.14
C ALA A 38 4.70 -12.11 5.34
N GLY A 39 5.19 -10.93 5.72
CA GLY A 39 6.20 -10.78 6.78
C GLY A 39 6.06 -9.49 7.57
N PRO A 40 6.96 -9.26 8.55
CA PRO A 40 6.92 -8.07 9.38
C PRO A 40 7.07 -6.79 8.55
N VAL A 41 6.25 -5.79 8.84
CA VAL A 41 6.24 -4.50 8.16
C VAL A 41 6.92 -3.47 9.05
N ASP A 42 7.77 -2.62 8.49
CA ASP A 42 8.28 -1.46 9.21
C ASP A 42 7.14 -0.46 9.38
N LEU A 43 6.78 -0.12 10.63
CA LEU A 43 5.65 0.77 10.92
C LEU A 43 5.85 2.15 10.29
N LEU A 44 7.08 2.66 10.24
CA LEU A 44 7.37 3.98 9.70
C LEU A 44 7.26 4.05 8.17
N HIS A 45 7.22 2.88 7.53
CA HIS A 45 7.05 2.73 6.08
C HIS A 45 5.83 1.85 5.75
N ALA A 46 4.91 1.70 6.71
CA ALA A 46 3.71 0.90 6.54
C ALA A 46 2.75 1.59 5.57
N ALA A 47 2.37 0.89 4.52
CA ALA A 47 1.34 1.31 3.59
C ALA A 47 0.16 0.34 3.67
N ALA A 48 -1.01 0.87 4.06
CA ALA A 48 -2.26 0.11 3.98
C ALA A 48 -2.57 -0.22 2.50
N PRO A 49 -3.45 -1.21 2.24
CA PRO A 49 -3.87 -1.54 0.88
C PRO A 49 -4.31 -0.28 0.13
N SER A 50 -3.83 -0.10 -1.11
CA SER A 50 -4.13 1.08 -1.93
C SER A 50 -5.56 1.04 -2.47
N ASN A 51 -6.25 2.18 -2.50
CA ASN A 51 -7.56 2.32 -3.12
C ASN A 51 -7.51 2.57 -4.64
N ALA A 52 -6.31 2.67 -5.24
CA ALA A 52 -6.14 3.05 -6.64
C ALA A 52 -6.93 2.15 -7.60
N LEU A 53 -7.03 0.86 -7.28
CA LEU A 53 -7.80 -0.10 -8.07
C LEU A 53 -9.29 0.24 -8.12
N LEU A 54 -9.86 0.76 -7.02
CA LEU A 54 -11.26 1.18 -6.96
C LEU A 54 -11.56 2.38 -7.87
N LEU A 55 -10.53 3.14 -8.24
CA LEU A 55 -10.66 4.33 -9.08
C LEU A 55 -10.56 4.01 -10.58
N ALA A 56 -10.25 2.76 -10.95
CA ALA A 56 -9.99 2.38 -12.33
C ALA A 56 -11.26 2.43 -13.22
N CYS A 57 -12.35 1.78 -12.79
CA CYS A 57 -13.63 1.82 -13.48
C CYS A 57 -14.79 1.39 -12.56
N ARG A 58 -16.04 1.65 -12.99
CA ARG A 58 -17.24 1.30 -12.21
C ARG A 58 -17.36 -0.19 -11.90
N GLN A 59 -16.96 -1.04 -12.84
CA GLN A 59 -17.05 -2.49 -12.66
C GLN A 59 -16.08 -2.96 -11.55
N THR A 60 -14.80 -2.61 -11.65
CA THR A 60 -13.81 -2.89 -10.61
C THR A 60 -14.21 -2.30 -9.27
N HIS A 61 -14.71 -1.05 -9.25
CA HIS A 61 -15.19 -0.44 -8.02
C HIS A 61 -16.28 -1.30 -7.35
N ASN A 62 -17.29 -1.75 -8.09
CA ASN A 62 -18.40 -2.49 -7.53
C ASN A 62 -17.99 -3.89 -7.04
N GLU A 63 -17.10 -4.55 -7.76
CA GLU A 63 -16.62 -5.89 -7.41
C GLU A 63 -15.63 -5.85 -6.22
N ALA A 64 -14.70 -4.91 -6.24
CA ALA A 64 -13.53 -4.91 -5.37
C ALA A 64 -13.72 -4.09 -4.08
N ARG A 65 -14.76 -3.25 -3.98
CA ARG A 65 -14.97 -2.35 -2.82
C ARG A 65 -15.08 -3.08 -1.49
N ALA A 66 -15.83 -4.19 -1.44
CA ALA A 66 -15.99 -4.95 -0.19
C ALA A 66 -14.65 -5.58 0.23
N LEU A 67 -13.93 -6.17 -0.73
CA LEU A 67 -12.61 -6.77 -0.51
C LEU A 67 -11.60 -5.74 0.02
N TYR A 68 -11.56 -4.55 -0.58
CA TYR A 68 -10.73 -3.45 -0.11
C TYR A 68 -11.07 -3.05 1.33
N GLN A 69 -12.36 -2.88 1.65
CA GLN A 69 -12.79 -2.46 2.99
C GLN A 69 -12.39 -3.49 4.04
N ASP A 70 -12.56 -4.78 3.74
CA ASP A 70 -12.20 -5.85 4.65
C ASP A 70 -10.68 -5.98 4.81
N ALA A 71 -9.94 -5.85 3.72
CA ALA A 71 -8.47 -5.85 3.75
C ALA A 71 -7.92 -4.67 4.57
N TYR A 72 -8.44 -3.46 4.35
CA TYR A 72 -8.04 -2.27 5.10
C TYR A 72 -8.33 -2.41 6.59
N ARG A 73 -9.51 -2.95 6.95
CA ARG A 73 -9.89 -3.17 8.37
C ARG A 73 -8.99 -4.20 9.05
N ARG A 74 -8.56 -5.23 8.34
CA ARG A 74 -7.69 -6.31 8.84
C ARG A 74 -6.22 -5.93 8.89
N TYR A 75 -5.77 -5.02 8.02
CA TYR A 75 -4.37 -4.64 7.91
C TYR A 75 -3.74 -4.24 9.25
N TRP A 76 -4.29 -3.25 9.94
CA TRP A 76 -3.73 -2.74 11.20
C TRP A 76 -3.73 -3.75 12.37
N PRO A 77 -4.85 -4.46 12.66
CA PRO A 77 -4.87 -5.39 13.77
C PRO A 77 -4.10 -6.68 13.51
N GLU A 78 -3.98 -7.12 12.26
CA GLU A 78 -3.40 -8.44 11.94
C GLU A 78 -1.95 -8.39 11.43
N THR A 79 -1.44 -7.22 11.07
CA THR A 79 -0.07 -7.07 10.57
C THR A 79 0.92 -6.98 11.74
N ASP A 80 2.01 -7.75 11.63
CA ASP A 80 3.16 -7.64 12.52
C ASP A 80 4.00 -6.42 12.16
N PHE A 81 3.87 -5.35 12.93
CA PHE A 81 4.65 -4.14 12.76
C PHE A 81 5.96 -4.20 13.56
N THR A 82 7.00 -3.61 12.99
CA THR A 82 8.30 -3.46 13.62
C THR A 82 8.75 -2.01 13.57
N ILE A 83 9.40 -1.54 14.64
CA ILE A 83 10.16 -0.28 14.64
C ILE A 83 11.61 -0.64 14.87
N ARG A 84 12.49 -0.20 13.98
CA ARG A 84 13.93 -0.36 14.14
C ARG A 84 14.49 0.84 14.88
N LYS A 85 15.15 0.60 16.02
CA LYS A 85 15.91 1.64 16.70
C LYS A 85 17.22 1.84 15.92
N THR A 86 17.45 3.02 15.36
CA THR A 86 18.78 3.37 14.86
C THR A 86 19.71 3.55 16.06
N ALA A 87 20.88 2.90 16.04
CA ALA A 87 21.81 2.81 17.18
C ALA A 87 22.33 4.16 17.67
N THR A 88 22.12 5.25 16.94
CA THR A 88 22.44 6.59 17.41
C THR A 88 21.28 7.11 18.25
N GLY A 89 21.45 7.13 19.58
CA GLY A 89 20.67 7.94 20.52
C GLY A 89 20.88 9.45 20.34
N GLU A 90 21.44 9.88 19.21
CA GLU A 90 21.33 11.23 18.72
C GLU A 90 20.11 11.23 17.82
N ALA A 91 19.09 11.98 18.22
CA ALA A 91 18.08 12.44 17.29
C ALA A 91 18.82 12.92 16.03
N SER A 92 18.78 12.12 14.97
CA SER A 92 19.30 12.49 13.68
C SER A 92 18.33 13.47 13.06
N TYR A 93 18.26 14.67 13.65
CA TYR A 93 18.29 15.90 12.87
C TYR A 93 19.64 15.91 12.14
N ARG A 94 19.83 14.98 11.20
CA ARG A 94 20.92 15.08 10.23
C ARG A 94 20.62 16.37 9.50
N ARG A 95 21.36 17.43 9.86
CA ARG A 95 21.56 18.60 9.03
C ARG A 95 22.23 18.09 7.76
N SER A 96 21.43 17.64 6.81
CA SER A 96 21.85 17.31 5.46
C SER A 96 20.92 18.04 4.52
N THR A 97 21.50 18.99 3.82
CA THR A 97 20.91 19.86 2.80
C THR A 97 20.66 19.10 1.50
N ASP A 98 19.93 17.99 1.57
CA ASP A 98 19.35 17.33 0.41
C ASP A 98 18.03 16.70 0.85
N ALA A 99 16.96 17.23 0.30
CA ALA A 99 15.56 16.85 0.45
C ALA A 99 15.30 15.57 1.26
N GLN A 100 15.17 15.71 2.58
CA GLN A 100 14.56 14.71 3.44
C GLN A 100 13.14 14.50 2.91
N GLN A 101 12.92 13.42 2.17
CA GLN A 101 11.61 12.95 1.82
C GLN A 101 10.91 12.68 3.16
N VAL A 102 10.10 13.64 3.61
CA VAL A 102 9.11 13.42 4.66
C VAL A 102 8.30 12.24 4.14
N VAL A 103 8.57 11.05 4.68
CA VAL A 103 7.81 9.86 4.32
C VAL A 103 6.40 10.18 4.79
N GLU A 104 5.53 10.45 3.84
CA GLU A 104 4.14 10.76 4.10
C GLU A 104 3.56 9.53 4.78
N ILE A 105 3.30 9.67 6.08
CA ILE A 105 2.80 8.58 6.88
C ILE A 105 1.30 8.50 6.58
N ASP A 106 0.91 7.57 5.71
CA ASP A 106 -0.49 7.31 5.33
C ASP A 106 -1.25 6.52 6.42
N PHE A 107 -1.21 6.97 7.67
CA PHE A 107 -2.07 6.43 8.71
C PHE A 107 -2.60 7.50 9.66
N THR A 108 -3.88 7.34 10.02
CA THR A 108 -4.59 8.22 10.93
C THR A 108 -4.36 7.82 12.39
N GLN A 109 -4.75 8.67 13.34
CA GLN A 109 -4.79 8.26 14.75
C GLN A 109 -5.69 7.04 14.99
N GLN A 110 -6.75 6.87 14.20
CA GLN A 110 -7.63 5.72 14.32
C GLN A 110 -6.95 4.42 13.88
N ASP A 111 -6.07 4.50 12.89
CA ASP A 111 -5.28 3.36 12.42
C ASP A 111 -4.25 2.93 13.48
N LEU A 112 -3.57 3.90 14.12
CA LEU A 112 -2.68 3.63 15.25
C LEU A 112 -3.38 2.89 16.39
N ALA A 113 -4.62 3.28 16.72
CA ALA A 113 -5.40 2.63 17.76
C ALA A 113 -5.76 1.17 17.45
N ARG A 114 -5.65 0.76 16.17
CA ARG A 114 -5.92 -0.60 15.72
C ARG A 114 -4.70 -1.51 15.70
N ILE A 115 -3.49 -0.95 15.83
CA ILE A 115 -2.25 -1.74 15.86
C ILE A 115 -2.25 -2.65 17.09
N ARG A 116 -2.09 -3.97 16.87
CA ARG A 116 -2.02 -4.98 17.94
C ARG A 116 -0.66 -5.62 18.11
N HIS A 117 0.08 -5.76 17.01
CA HIS A 117 1.34 -6.49 16.99
C HIS A 117 2.49 -5.56 16.66
N LEU A 118 2.94 -4.78 17.65
CA LEU A 118 4.10 -3.90 17.51
C LEU A 118 5.31 -4.48 18.24
N ARG A 119 6.43 -4.65 17.53
CA ARG A 119 7.71 -5.10 18.09
C ARG A 119 8.82 -4.07 17.87
N PHE A 120 9.64 -3.87 18.90
CA PHE A 120 10.88 -3.10 18.77
C PHE A 120 12.01 -4.04 18.42
N VAL A 121 12.70 -3.77 17.30
CA VAL A 121 13.85 -4.55 16.87
C VAL A 121 15.11 -3.73 17.13
N LEU A 122 15.96 -4.25 18.01
CA LEU A 122 17.28 -3.68 18.28
C LEU A 122 18.27 -4.19 17.23
N PRO A 123 19.16 -3.34 16.70
CA PRO A 123 20.20 -3.78 15.79
C PRO A 123 21.17 -4.70 16.53
N ALA A 124 21.53 -5.83 15.90
CA ALA A 124 22.37 -6.89 16.50
C ALA A 124 23.75 -6.41 17.00
N HIS A 125 24.18 -5.21 16.62
CA HIS A 125 25.48 -4.64 16.99
C HIS A 125 25.58 -4.20 18.46
N GLU A 126 24.48 -4.20 19.23
CA GLU A 126 24.45 -3.88 20.67
C GLU A 126 24.57 -5.12 21.59
N LEU A 127 24.53 -6.34 21.05
CA LEU A 127 24.64 -7.57 21.88
C LEU A 127 26.09 -8.02 22.12
N VAL A 128 27.07 -7.45 21.43
CA VAL A 128 28.49 -7.86 21.53
C VAL A 128 29.29 -6.98 22.49
N GLN A 129 28.80 -5.79 22.87
CA GLN A 129 29.56 -4.84 23.71
C GLN A 129 29.31 -4.94 25.22
N ASN A 130 28.46 -5.86 25.68
CA ASN A 130 28.17 -6.05 27.12
C ASN A 130 28.71 -7.38 27.69
N ALA A 131 29.72 -7.96 27.04
CA ALA A 131 30.30 -9.25 27.40
C ALA A 131 31.81 -9.17 27.77
N GLU A 132 32.33 -7.99 28.09
CA GLU A 132 33.67 -7.83 28.69
C GLU A 132 33.60 -7.16 30.06
#